data_AF-A0A9E4FZW2-F1
#
_entry.id   AF-A0A9E4FZW2-F1
#
_cell.length_a   1.000
_cell.length_b   1.000
_cell.length_c   1.000
_cell.angle_alpha   90.00
_cell.angle_beta   90.00
_cell.angle_gamma   90.00
#
_symmetry.space_group_name_H-M   'P 1'
#
loop_
_entity.id
_entity.type
_entity.pdbx_description
1 polymer ?
#
loop_
_entity_poly.entity_id
_entity_poly.type
_entity_poly.pdbx_seq_one_letter_code
_entity_poly.pdbx_strand_id
1 'polypeptide(L)'
;MIAAANRIAKRLASLCTGEEEPALPVLQKAKREVISKCIYGVDINPMAAELCKVSLWLEALDPGKPLSFLDHHIQVGNSLLGTTPRLMAEGIPNDAFKPIEGDDKKVASALRKQNRGELKQREAGLRQLGLDQAPAADYGYLSDSMNLLAAEPDDSLADIRQKEEFYAALAQDDEYIKARMLADAWCAAFVWVKSTPPPAPPQRAREGSSDAQVWPDMPLTDLLYRHLEDDPQAENMQTIREQVAALTDRYGFFHWHVAFPDVFGVPDNLEAAENETAGWNGGFDVVLGNPPWEHTEIKEKEWFAERNPEIAAAPGARRKQLIADLKNGDPMLYDAFVVDKRQADGLSHFVRTSGNYPLTGRGRINTYPLFAETKRLLINEVGHVGTIVPSGIATDDTTKYFFQDLMKSDSLASLYDFENRQKLFPAVDSRMKFSLLTMTGPDIRSRESEFVFFALNVGDLDDKWRRFKLSAADIAMLNPNTGTMATFRSQRDAEITKAIYRRVPVLIKETPLENTWGITFKQGVFNMTSDSDKFRTRDQLESLGFTLEGNHFVLDEDDEAGA
;
A
#
# COMPACT_ATOMS: atom_id res chain seq x y z
N MET A 1 -10.23 -17.19 -0.96
CA MET A 1 -10.49 -17.55 -2.38
C MET A 1 -11.53 -18.66 -2.52
N ILE A 2 -11.37 -19.84 -1.90
CA ILE A 2 -12.34 -20.95 -1.96
C ILE A 2 -13.78 -20.52 -1.64
N ALA A 3 -13.99 -19.74 -0.57
CA ALA A 3 -15.32 -19.24 -0.21
C ALA A 3 -15.95 -18.36 -1.30
N ALA A 4 -15.15 -17.52 -1.97
CA ALA A 4 -15.60 -16.70 -3.09
C ALA A 4 -15.96 -17.57 -4.30
N ALA A 5 -15.09 -18.54 -4.64
CA ALA A 5 -15.35 -19.50 -5.70
C ALA A 5 -16.66 -20.28 -5.46
N ASN A 6 -16.88 -20.79 -4.25
CA ASN A 6 -18.12 -21.47 -3.87
C ASN A 6 -19.35 -20.57 -4.00
N ARG A 7 -19.25 -19.29 -3.59
CA ARG A 7 -20.34 -18.32 -3.67
C ARG A 7 -20.74 -18.04 -5.12
N ILE A 8 -19.75 -17.79 -5.98
CA ILE A 8 -19.97 -17.52 -7.41
C ILE A 8 -20.48 -18.79 -8.11
N ALA A 9 -19.86 -19.94 -7.85
CA ALA A 9 -20.24 -21.23 -8.44
C ALA A 9 -21.68 -21.61 -8.11
N LYS A 10 -22.13 -21.41 -6.86
CA LYS A 10 -23.53 -21.63 -6.47
C LYS A 10 -24.47 -20.74 -7.27
N ARG A 11 -24.12 -19.47 -7.45
CA ARG A 11 -24.95 -18.54 -8.23
C ARG A 11 -24.98 -18.92 -9.71
N LEU A 12 -23.84 -19.26 -10.30
CA LEU A 12 -23.73 -19.71 -11.69
C LEU A 12 -24.58 -20.97 -11.92
N ALA A 13 -24.41 -22.00 -11.09
CA ALA A 13 -25.18 -23.24 -11.17
C ALA A 13 -26.69 -23.00 -11.05
N SER A 14 -27.11 -22.10 -10.15
CA SER A 14 -28.51 -21.71 -9.99
C SER A 14 -29.08 -21.04 -11.24
N LEU A 15 -28.30 -20.15 -11.88
CA LEU A 15 -28.71 -19.53 -13.15
C LEU A 15 -28.79 -20.53 -14.31
N CYS A 16 -27.88 -21.51 -14.37
CA CYS A 16 -27.88 -22.53 -15.41
C CYS A 16 -29.07 -23.52 -15.31
N THR A 17 -29.54 -23.79 -14.10
CA THR A 17 -30.59 -24.80 -13.84
C THR A 17 -31.97 -24.20 -13.60
N GLY A 18 -32.04 -22.95 -13.14
CA GLY A 18 -33.26 -22.32 -12.64
C GLY A 18 -33.63 -22.75 -11.21
N GLU A 19 -32.79 -23.54 -10.54
CA GLU A 19 -33.01 -24.06 -9.18
C GLU A 19 -32.22 -23.24 -8.14
N GLU A 20 -32.78 -22.99 -6.96
CA GLU A 20 -32.05 -22.30 -5.87
C GLU A 20 -30.95 -23.16 -5.25
N GLU A 21 -31.14 -24.49 -5.25
CA GLU A 21 -30.20 -25.49 -4.73
C GLU A 21 -29.88 -26.53 -5.82
N PRO A 22 -28.92 -26.24 -6.71
CA PRO A 22 -28.58 -27.12 -7.82
C PRO A 22 -27.95 -28.44 -7.36
N ALA A 23 -28.11 -29.49 -8.15
CA ALA A 23 -27.46 -30.79 -7.92
C ALA A 23 -25.92 -30.68 -7.88
N LEU A 24 -25.28 -31.55 -7.08
CA LEU A 24 -23.83 -31.57 -6.87
C LEU A 24 -22.99 -31.59 -8.16
N PRO A 25 -23.32 -32.39 -9.20
CA PRO A 25 -22.53 -32.40 -10.44
C PRO A 25 -22.51 -31.04 -11.16
N VAL A 26 -23.64 -30.31 -11.11
CA VAL A 26 -23.73 -28.97 -11.71
C VAL A 26 -22.88 -27.98 -10.92
N LEU A 27 -22.92 -28.05 -9.59
CA LEU A 27 -22.09 -27.22 -8.72
C LEU A 27 -20.60 -27.48 -8.94
N GLN A 28 -20.18 -28.74 -9.08
CA GLN A 28 -18.78 -29.09 -9.35
C GLN A 28 -18.30 -28.51 -10.69
N LYS A 29 -19.09 -28.67 -11.75
CA LYS A 29 -18.79 -28.08 -13.06
C LYS A 29 -18.70 -26.56 -13.01
N ALA A 30 -19.69 -25.90 -12.40
CA ALA A 30 -19.70 -24.44 -12.25
C ALA A 30 -18.50 -23.95 -11.44
N LYS A 31 -18.11 -24.70 -10.41
CA LYS A 31 -16.96 -24.36 -9.56
C LYS A 31 -15.63 -24.50 -10.29
N ARG A 32 -15.46 -25.54 -11.10
CA ARG A 32 -14.30 -25.67 -11.99
C ARG A 32 -14.18 -24.46 -12.91
N GLU A 33 -15.28 -24.08 -13.56
CA GLU A 33 -15.31 -22.94 -14.49
C GLU A 33 -15.00 -21.61 -13.77
N VAL A 34 -15.58 -21.39 -12.59
CA VAL A 34 -15.29 -20.18 -11.80
C VAL A 34 -13.82 -20.14 -11.37
N ILE A 35 -13.26 -21.25 -10.91
CA ILE A 35 -11.86 -21.31 -10.49
C ILE A 35 -10.92 -21.07 -11.68
N SER A 36 -11.22 -21.64 -12.86
CA SER A 36 -10.35 -21.48 -14.02
C SER A 36 -10.48 -20.11 -14.71
N LYS A 37 -11.60 -19.40 -14.56
CA LYS A 37 -11.86 -18.14 -15.30
C LYS A 37 -11.95 -16.87 -14.45
N CYS A 38 -12.21 -16.97 -13.15
CA CYS A 38 -12.60 -15.79 -12.35
C CYS A 38 -11.75 -15.57 -11.09
N ILE A 39 -10.91 -16.53 -10.71
CA ILE A 39 -10.21 -16.50 -9.42
C ILE A 39 -8.74 -16.15 -9.63
N TYR A 40 -8.41 -14.91 -9.29
CA TYR A 40 -7.05 -14.35 -9.35
C TYR A 40 -6.46 -14.18 -7.94
N GLY A 41 -5.14 -14.27 -7.83
CA GLY A 41 -4.43 -14.12 -6.56
C GLY A 41 -2.96 -13.75 -6.75
N VAL A 42 -2.43 -12.99 -5.80
CA VAL A 42 -1.02 -12.60 -5.77
C VAL A 42 -0.50 -12.79 -4.36
N ASP A 43 0.63 -13.47 -4.22
CA ASP A 43 1.33 -13.62 -2.94
C ASP A 43 2.83 -13.37 -3.13
N ILE A 44 3.48 -12.78 -2.13
CA ILE A 44 4.94 -12.57 -2.16
C ILE A 44 5.71 -13.87 -1.93
N ASN A 45 5.10 -14.86 -1.28
CA ASN A 45 5.70 -16.15 -0.99
C ASN A 45 5.34 -17.16 -2.09
N PRO A 46 6.32 -17.65 -2.88
CA PRO A 46 6.08 -18.65 -3.91
C PRO A 46 5.38 -19.90 -3.38
N MET A 47 5.72 -20.35 -2.17
CA MET A 47 5.09 -21.53 -1.56
C MET A 47 3.61 -21.29 -1.23
N ALA A 48 3.24 -20.08 -0.81
CA ALA A 48 1.85 -19.75 -0.53
C ALA A 48 1.01 -19.74 -1.82
N ALA A 49 1.57 -19.25 -2.93
CA ALA A 49 0.95 -19.30 -4.25
C ALA A 49 0.74 -20.75 -4.72
N GLU A 50 1.74 -21.63 -4.58
CA GLU A 50 1.61 -23.04 -4.92
C GLU A 50 0.56 -23.76 -4.06
N LEU A 51 0.57 -23.54 -2.74
CA LEU A 51 -0.43 -24.10 -1.83
C LEU A 51 -1.85 -23.59 -2.16
N CYS A 52 -1.97 -22.34 -2.61
CA CYS A 52 -3.22 -21.79 -3.09
C CYS A 52 -3.72 -22.56 -4.33
N LYS A 53 -2.87 -22.74 -5.34
CA LYS A 53 -3.20 -23.51 -6.56
C LYS A 53 -3.65 -24.94 -6.22
N VAL A 54 -2.91 -25.65 -5.38
CA VAL A 54 -3.28 -27.00 -4.92
C VAL A 54 -4.64 -27.01 -4.22
N SER A 55 -4.89 -26.03 -3.35
CA SER A 55 -6.17 -25.93 -2.63
C SER A 55 -7.33 -25.66 -3.58
N LEU A 56 -7.14 -24.81 -4.59
CA LEU A 56 -8.14 -24.55 -5.63
C LEU A 56 -8.40 -25.79 -6.49
N TRP A 57 -7.37 -26.53 -6.87
CA TRP A 57 -7.50 -27.78 -7.63
C TRP A 57 -8.27 -28.87 -6.89
N LEU A 58 -8.01 -29.07 -5.59
CA LEU A 58 -8.75 -30.02 -4.75
C LEU A 58 -10.24 -29.68 -4.69
N GLU A 59 -10.56 -28.39 -4.68
CA GLU A 59 -11.92 -27.88 -4.64
C GLU A 59 -12.62 -27.90 -6.02
N ALA A 60 -11.86 -27.87 -7.12
CA ALA A 60 -12.31 -27.81 -8.51
C ALA A 60 -12.34 -29.18 -9.24
N LEU A 61 -12.17 -30.28 -8.50
CA LEU A 61 -12.03 -31.61 -9.09
C LEU A 61 -13.34 -32.06 -9.78
N ASP A 62 -13.24 -32.34 -11.08
CA ASP A 62 -14.32 -32.83 -11.93
C ASP A 62 -13.92 -34.21 -12.52
N PRO A 63 -14.63 -35.30 -12.18
CA PRO A 63 -14.27 -36.65 -12.62
C PRO A 63 -14.10 -36.76 -14.14
N GLY A 64 -12.91 -37.21 -14.57
CA GLY A 64 -12.58 -37.41 -15.98
C GLY A 64 -11.95 -36.20 -16.67
N LYS A 65 -11.78 -35.07 -15.99
CA LYS A 65 -11.08 -33.88 -16.49
C LYS A 65 -9.73 -33.67 -15.78
N PRO A 66 -8.72 -33.08 -16.47
CA PRO A 66 -7.45 -32.72 -15.84
C PRO A 66 -7.60 -31.55 -14.86
N LEU A 67 -6.55 -31.18 -14.13
CA LEU A 67 -6.56 -29.94 -13.33
C LEU A 67 -6.50 -28.72 -14.26
N SER A 68 -7.22 -27.64 -13.93
CA SER A 68 -7.21 -26.41 -14.71
C SER A 68 -5.85 -25.70 -14.63
N PHE A 69 -5.40 -25.07 -15.71
CA PHE A 69 -4.19 -24.25 -15.70
C PHE A 69 -4.43 -22.94 -14.96
N LEU A 70 -3.65 -22.63 -13.91
CA LEU A 70 -3.88 -21.48 -13.01
C LEU A 70 -2.71 -20.49 -12.92
N ASP A 71 -1.59 -20.73 -13.61
CA ASP A 71 -0.36 -19.94 -13.39
C ASP A 71 -0.50 -18.48 -13.85
N HIS A 72 -1.31 -18.23 -14.89
CA HIS A 72 -1.61 -16.86 -15.35
C HIS A 72 -2.56 -16.10 -14.40
N HIS A 73 -3.27 -16.79 -13.50
CA HIS A 73 -4.18 -16.18 -12.52
C HIS A 73 -3.59 -16.07 -11.11
N ILE A 74 -2.71 -17.00 -10.74
CA ILE A 74 -2.07 -17.05 -9.43
C ILE A 74 -0.59 -16.71 -9.59
N GLN A 75 -0.27 -15.44 -9.34
CA GLN A 75 1.06 -14.88 -9.58
C GLN A 75 1.85 -14.70 -8.28
N VAL A 76 3.17 -14.60 -8.41
CA VAL A 76 4.08 -14.36 -7.29
C VAL A 76 4.67 -12.95 -7.40
N GLY A 77 4.58 -12.18 -6.32
CA GLY A 77 5.17 -10.85 -6.26
C GLY A 77 4.68 -10.01 -5.09
N ASN A 78 5.39 -8.92 -4.84
CA ASN A 78 5.03 -7.92 -3.85
C ASN A 78 4.04 -6.93 -4.47
N SER A 79 2.75 -7.21 -4.30
CA SER A 79 1.65 -6.35 -4.78
C SER A 79 1.65 -4.93 -4.20
N LEU A 80 2.49 -4.62 -3.21
CA LEU A 80 2.68 -3.26 -2.70
C LEU A 80 3.83 -2.49 -3.41
N LEU A 81 4.70 -3.18 -4.14
CA LEU A 81 5.82 -2.60 -4.89
C LEU A 81 5.63 -2.80 -6.39
N GLY A 82 5.03 -1.81 -7.03
CA GLY A 82 4.77 -1.82 -8.45
C GLY A 82 4.43 -0.44 -8.97
N THR A 83 4.56 -0.27 -10.29
CA THR A 83 4.19 0.96 -11.00
C THR A 83 2.91 0.79 -11.81
N THR A 84 2.42 1.91 -12.32
CA THR A 84 1.28 2.02 -13.23
C THR A 84 1.71 2.72 -14.54
N PRO A 85 0.99 2.53 -15.66
CA PRO A 85 1.27 3.25 -16.90
C PRO A 85 1.36 4.77 -16.71
N ARG A 86 0.45 5.35 -15.92
CA ARG A 86 0.45 6.79 -15.59
C ARG A 86 1.76 7.23 -14.92
N LEU A 87 2.20 6.50 -13.88
CA LEU A 87 3.43 6.82 -13.15
C LEU A 87 4.68 6.69 -14.02
N MET A 88 4.73 5.68 -14.90
CA MET A 88 5.82 5.53 -15.87
C MET A 88 5.88 6.69 -16.87
N ALA A 89 4.72 7.13 -17.38
CA ALA A 89 4.63 8.27 -18.29
C ALA A 89 5.06 9.60 -17.64
N GLU A 90 4.77 9.78 -16.34
CA GLU A 90 5.23 10.94 -15.55
C GLU A 90 6.75 10.95 -15.32
N GLY A 91 7.41 9.79 -15.41
CA GLY A 91 8.86 9.64 -15.29
C GLY A 91 9.35 9.38 -13.87
N ILE A 92 10.68 9.41 -13.69
CA ILE A 92 11.27 9.10 -12.38
C ILE A 92 11.12 10.30 -11.44
N PRO A 93 10.39 10.18 -10.31
CA PRO A 93 10.20 11.30 -9.41
C PRO A 93 11.50 11.65 -8.69
N ASN A 94 11.72 12.95 -8.47
CA ASN A 94 12.91 13.44 -7.74
C ASN A 94 13.05 12.80 -6.34
N ASP A 95 11.93 12.42 -5.73
CA ASP A 95 11.91 11.79 -4.42
C ASP A 95 12.45 10.36 -4.40
N ALA A 96 12.57 9.68 -5.54
CA ALA A 96 13.27 8.38 -5.63
C ALA A 96 14.73 8.45 -5.13
N PHE A 97 15.33 9.65 -5.18
CA PHE A 97 16.71 9.92 -4.76
C PHE A 97 16.83 10.48 -3.33
N LYS A 98 15.79 10.41 -2.49
CA LYS A 98 16.00 10.65 -1.04
C LYS A 98 16.82 9.46 -0.47
N PRO A 99 17.86 9.72 0.34
CA PRO A 99 18.75 8.67 0.80
C PRO A 99 18.07 7.76 1.82
N ILE A 100 18.27 6.44 1.65
CA ILE A 100 17.90 5.39 2.62
C ILE A 100 19.16 4.70 3.16
N GLU A 101 18.99 3.69 4.03
CA GLU A 101 20.11 2.93 4.61
C GLU A 101 21.08 2.41 3.54
N GLY A 102 22.37 2.71 3.67
CA GLY A 102 23.40 2.34 2.71
C GLY A 102 23.69 3.36 1.59
N ASP A 103 22.89 4.43 1.45
CA ASP A 103 23.13 5.46 0.43
C ASP A 103 24.13 6.53 0.89
N ASP A 104 24.97 7.00 -0.03
CA ASP A 104 25.74 8.23 0.14
C ASP A 104 24.85 9.46 -0.11
N LYS A 105 24.74 10.30 0.91
CA LYS A 105 23.88 11.50 0.88
C LYS A 105 24.28 12.52 -0.18
N LYS A 106 25.59 12.65 -0.49
CA LYS A 106 26.07 13.58 -1.51
C LYS A 106 25.74 13.06 -2.91
N VAL A 107 25.93 11.77 -3.14
CA VAL A 107 25.58 11.12 -4.41
C VAL A 107 24.07 11.20 -4.65
N ALA A 108 23.25 10.85 -3.65
CA ALA A 108 21.79 10.97 -3.71
C ALA A 108 21.33 12.41 -4.02
N SER A 109 21.93 13.41 -3.37
CA SER A 109 21.62 14.82 -3.63
C SER A 109 22.04 15.27 -5.05
N ALA A 110 23.15 14.76 -5.58
CA ALA A 110 23.61 15.08 -6.93
C ALA A 110 22.67 14.49 -7.98
N LEU A 111 22.30 13.21 -7.85
CA LEU A 111 21.34 12.53 -8.72
C LEU A 111 19.97 13.21 -8.70
N ARG A 112 19.47 13.60 -7.52
CA ARG A 112 18.23 14.38 -7.38
C ARG A 112 18.28 15.70 -8.16
N LYS A 113 19.42 16.39 -8.14
CA LYS A 113 19.60 17.65 -8.87
C LYS A 113 19.64 17.40 -10.39
N GLN A 114 20.34 16.35 -10.81
CA GLN A 114 20.38 15.93 -12.21
C GLN A 114 18.99 15.60 -12.73
N ASN A 115 18.28 14.66 -12.09
CA ASN A 115 16.93 14.23 -12.46
C ASN A 115 15.95 15.41 -12.58
N ARG A 116 16.02 16.37 -11.66
CA ARG A 116 15.20 17.59 -11.73
C ARG A 116 15.49 18.42 -12.98
N GLY A 117 16.76 18.51 -13.39
CA GLY A 117 17.14 19.19 -14.62
C GLY A 117 16.62 18.46 -15.86
N GLU A 118 16.66 17.13 -15.86
CA GLU A 118 16.17 16.27 -16.95
C GLU A 118 14.66 16.42 -17.15
N LEU A 119 13.88 16.32 -16.06
CA LEU A 119 12.42 16.51 -16.08
C LEU A 119 12.04 17.91 -16.61
N LYS A 120 12.70 18.97 -16.14
CA LYS A 120 12.45 20.34 -16.64
C LYS A 120 12.75 20.51 -18.13
N GLN A 121 13.79 19.86 -18.63
CA GLN A 121 14.14 19.91 -20.05
C GLN A 121 13.09 19.18 -20.91
N ARG A 122 12.50 18.09 -20.38
CA ARG A 122 11.38 17.38 -21.01
C ARG A 122 10.12 18.24 -21.03
N GLU A 123 9.73 18.82 -19.90
CA GLU A 123 8.57 19.74 -19.80
C GLU A 123 8.69 20.93 -20.75
N ALA A 124 9.91 21.44 -20.97
CA ALA A 124 10.17 22.56 -21.88
C ALA A 124 10.25 22.15 -23.37
N GLY A 125 10.08 20.87 -23.71
CA GLY A 125 10.20 20.36 -25.08
C GLY A 125 11.62 20.45 -25.67
N LEU A 126 12.64 20.72 -24.84
CA LEU A 126 14.03 20.92 -25.26
C LEU A 126 14.79 19.60 -25.49
N ARG A 127 14.23 18.47 -25.01
CA ARG A 127 14.68 17.11 -25.34
C ARG A 127 13.57 16.44 -26.15
N GLN A 128 13.81 16.27 -27.44
CA GLN A 128 12.86 15.75 -28.42
C GLN A 128 12.80 14.20 -28.45
N LEU A 129 13.29 13.52 -27.42
CA LEU A 129 13.28 12.05 -27.29
C LEU A 129 12.01 11.64 -26.52
N GLY A 130 11.13 10.86 -27.15
CA GLY A 130 10.05 10.13 -26.46
C GLY A 130 8.78 10.92 -26.09
N LEU A 131 8.38 11.92 -26.90
CA LEU A 131 7.03 12.54 -26.79
C LEU A 131 5.98 11.84 -27.66
N ASP A 132 6.22 10.60 -28.06
CA ASP A 132 5.10 9.76 -28.48
C ASP A 132 4.34 9.44 -27.19
N GLN A 133 3.10 9.95 -27.09
CA GLN A 133 2.22 9.68 -25.94
C GLN A 133 1.86 8.20 -25.80
N ALA A 134 2.21 7.40 -26.81
CA ALA A 134 2.04 5.96 -26.83
C ALA A 134 2.99 5.29 -25.84
N PRO A 135 2.51 4.28 -25.08
CA PRO A 135 3.37 3.42 -24.29
C PRO A 135 4.48 2.79 -25.15
N ALA A 136 5.67 2.63 -24.58
CA ALA A 136 6.79 2.06 -25.31
C ALA A 136 6.58 0.58 -25.69
N ALA A 137 5.80 -0.16 -24.90
CA ALA A 137 5.43 -1.56 -25.18
C ALA A 137 4.01 -1.64 -25.78
N ASP A 138 3.76 -2.63 -26.62
CA ASP A 138 2.43 -2.91 -27.18
C ASP A 138 1.56 -3.70 -26.18
N TYR A 139 0.99 -2.97 -25.22
CA TYR A 139 0.07 -3.55 -24.24
C TYR A 139 -1.24 -4.06 -24.85
N GLY A 140 -1.63 -3.55 -26.03
CA GLY A 140 -2.80 -4.04 -26.77
C GLY A 140 -2.58 -5.48 -27.22
N TYR A 141 -1.44 -5.75 -27.85
CA TYR A 141 -1.01 -7.09 -28.23
C TYR A 141 -0.92 -8.05 -27.03
N LEU A 142 -0.36 -7.59 -25.90
CA LEU A 142 -0.27 -8.42 -24.68
C LEU A 142 -1.66 -8.77 -24.14
N SER A 143 -2.59 -7.80 -24.15
CA SER A 143 -3.98 -8.01 -23.72
C SER A 143 -4.70 -9.00 -24.62
N ASP A 144 -4.59 -8.83 -25.95
CA ASP A 144 -5.18 -9.75 -26.93
C ASP A 144 -4.62 -11.17 -26.80
N SER A 145 -3.30 -11.29 -26.61
CA SER A 145 -2.62 -12.58 -26.43
C SER A 145 -3.07 -13.31 -25.16
N MET A 146 -3.23 -12.58 -24.05
CA MET A 146 -3.71 -13.14 -22.79
C MET A 146 -5.20 -13.53 -22.88
N ASN A 147 -6.02 -12.74 -23.58
CA ASN A 147 -7.41 -13.08 -23.85
C ASN A 147 -7.54 -14.36 -24.70
N LEU A 148 -6.65 -14.55 -25.69
CA LEU A 148 -6.58 -15.80 -26.45
C LEU A 148 -6.21 -16.99 -25.55
N LEU A 149 -5.19 -16.85 -24.69
CA LEU A 149 -4.81 -17.87 -23.72
C LEU A 149 -5.99 -18.25 -22.78
N ALA A 150 -6.71 -17.25 -22.28
CA ALA A 150 -7.86 -17.46 -21.39
C ALA A 150 -9.01 -18.20 -22.10
N ALA A 151 -9.19 -17.98 -23.40
CA ALA A 151 -10.23 -18.60 -24.22
C ALA A 151 -9.92 -20.06 -24.64
N GLU A 152 -8.65 -20.50 -24.60
CA GLU A 152 -8.27 -21.88 -24.90
C GLU A 152 -9.01 -22.88 -23.97
N PRO A 153 -9.31 -24.10 -24.43
CA PRO A 153 -9.96 -25.12 -23.60
C PRO A 153 -9.03 -25.66 -22.50
N ASP A 154 -9.62 -26.33 -21.50
CA ASP A 154 -8.90 -27.00 -20.41
C ASP A 154 -9.51 -28.38 -20.07
N ASP A 155 -10.14 -29.01 -21.07
CA ASP A 155 -10.94 -30.23 -20.91
C ASP A 155 -10.10 -31.52 -21.04
N SER A 156 -8.95 -31.44 -21.71
CA SER A 156 -8.03 -32.56 -21.95
C SER A 156 -6.60 -32.25 -21.49
N LEU A 157 -5.81 -33.29 -21.23
CA LEU A 157 -4.39 -33.12 -20.91
C LEU A 157 -3.60 -32.46 -22.05
N ALA A 158 -4.05 -32.61 -23.30
CA ALA A 158 -3.44 -31.94 -24.43
C ALA A 158 -3.73 -30.42 -24.39
N ASP A 159 -4.95 -30.04 -24.03
CA ASP A 159 -5.37 -28.63 -23.91
C ASP A 159 -4.55 -27.93 -22.81
N ILE A 160 -4.37 -28.60 -21.67
CA ILE A 160 -3.53 -28.07 -20.57
C ILE A 160 -2.09 -27.84 -21.02
N ARG A 161 -1.48 -28.81 -21.71
CA ARG A 161 -0.12 -28.66 -22.23
C ARG A 161 0.00 -27.52 -23.24
N GLN A 162 -1.00 -27.38 -24.12
CA GLN A 162 -1.03 -26.29 -25.09
C GLN A 162 -1.12 -24.93 -24.40
N LYS A 163 -1.94 -24.80 -23.34
CA LYS A 163 -1.99 -23.58 -22.51
C LYS A 163 -0.66 -23.30 -21.82
N GLU A 164 -0.03 -24.31 -21.23
CA GLU A 164 1.28 -24.18 -20.57
C GLU A 164 2.35 -23.70 -21.57
N GLU A 165 2.40 -24.31 -22.76
CA GLU A 165 3.34 -23.94 -23.82
C GLU A 165 3.09 -22.51 -24.33
N PHE A 166 1.83 -22.12 -24.53
CA PHE A 166 1.47 -20.77 -24.95
C PHE A 166 1.86 -19.74 -23.88
N TYR A 167 1.51 -19.96 -22.61
CA TYR A 167 1.91 -19.06 -21.53
C TYR A 167 3.43 -18.95 -21.38
N ALA A 168 4.16 -20.07 -21.52
CA ALA A 168 5.61 -20.07 -21.50
C ALA A 168 6.22 -19.28 -22.67
N ALA A 169 5.60 -19.35 -23.86
CA ALA A 169 5.99 -18.55 -25.01
C ALA A 169 5.75 -17.06 -24.79
N LEU A 170 4.59 -16.67 -24.21
CA LEU A 170 4.30 -15.28 -23.86
C LEU A 170 5.28 -14.70 -22.85
N ALA A 171 5.72 -15.49 -21.87
CA ALA A 171 6.73 -15.05 -20.91
C ALA A 171 8.11 -14.76 -21.55
N GLN A 172 8.35 -15.25 -22.76
CA GLN A 172 9.57 -15.01 -23.56
C GLN A 172 9.33 -14.05 -24.74
N ASP A 173 8.11 -13.50 -24.86
CA ASP A 173 7.77 -12.55 -25.91
C ASP A 173 8.50 -11.22 -25.70
N ASP A 174 8.99 -10.62 -26.79
CA ASP A 174 9.79 -9.39 -26.75
C ASP A 174 9.01 -8.22 -26.13
N GLU A 175 7.71 -8.11 -26.41
CA GLU A 175 6.86 -7.04 -25.85
C GLU A 175 6.60 -7.28 -24.36
N TYR A 176 6.43 -8.53 -23.93
CA TYR A 176 6.27 -8.86 -22.51
C TYR A 176 7.55 -8.56 -21.73
N ILE A 177 8.71 -8.98 -22.26
CA ILE A 177 10.02 -8.71 -21.66
C ILE A 177 10.26 -7.20 -21.59
N LYS A 178 9.93 -6.45 -22.65
CA LYS A 178 10.03 -4.98 -22.70
C LYS A 178 9.14 -4.32 -21.63
N ALA A 179 7.85 -4.66 -21.59
CA ALA A 179 6.90 -4.11 -20.63
C ALA A 179 7.36 -4.34 -19.19
N ARG A 180 7.76 -5.58 -18.87
CA ARG A 180 8.27 -5.94 -17.54
C ARG A 180 9.56 -5.19 -17.20
N MET A 181 10.54 -5.14 -18.11
CA MET A 181 11.82 -4.48 -17.86
C MET A 181 11.66 -2.99 -17.58
N LEU A 182 10.79 -2.29 -18.31
CA LEU A 182 10.53 -0.86 -18.08
C LEU A 182 9.85 -0.63 -16.72
N ALA A 183 8.86 -1.45 -16.40
CA ALA A 183 8.14 -1.35 -15.13
C ALA A 183 9.05 -1.64 -13.92
N ASP A 184 9.89 -2.67 -14.04
CA ASP A 184 10.91 -3.04 -13.05
C ASP A 184 11.95 -1.91 -12.88
N ALA A 185 12.45 -1.37 -13.99
CA ALA A 185 13.42 -0.27 -13.99
C ALA A 185 12.88 0.97 -13.26
N TRP A 186 11.61 1.31 -13.49
CA TRP A 186 10.97 2.43 -12.79
C TRP A 186 10.95 2.21 -11.27
N CYS A 187 10.62 1.01 -10.80
CA CYS A 187 10.63 0.67 -9.37
C CYS A 187 12.06 0.60 -8.80
N ALA A 188 13.01 0.09 -9.59
CA ALA A 188 14.41 -0.04 -9.20
C ALA A 188 15.03 1.30 -8.82
N ALA A 189 14.63 2.42 -9.45
CA ALA A 189 15.14 3.76 -9.14
C ALA A 189 15.03 4.14 -7.64
N PHE A 190 13.95 3.70 -6.97
CA PHE A 190 13.71 3.99 -5.55
C PHE A 190 14.67 3.23 -4.63
N VAL A 191 15.03 2.01 -4.99
CA VAL A 191 15.78 1.09 -4.12
C VAL A 191 17.23 0.85 -4.56
N TRP A 192 17.63 1.37 -5.72
CA TRP A 192 19.02 1.34 -6.21
C TRP A 192 19.96 1.99 -5.20
N VAL A 193 21.13 1.40 -4.95
CA VAL A 193 22.12 1.96 -4.01
C VAL A 193 22.79 3.19 -4.62
N LYS A 194 22.79 4.30 -3.88
CA LYS A 194 23.46 5.54 -4.30
C LYS A 194 24.89 5.55 -3.75
N SER A 195 25.79 4.81 -4.41
CA SER A 195 27.17 4.55 -3.93
C SER A 195 28.22 5.60 -4.34
N THR A 196 29.33 5.65 -3.60
CA THR A 196 30.50 6.50 -3.87
C THR A 196 31.71 5.62 -4.30
N PRO A 197 32.52 6.01 -5.31
CA PRO A 197 32.40 7.22 -6.14
C PRO A 197 31.13 7.19 -7.00
N PRO A 198 30.53 8.35 -7.31
CA PRO A 198 29.34 8.39 -8.14
C PRO A 198 29.67 7.78 -9.51
N PRO A 199 28.84 6.87 -10.03
CA PRO A 199 29.04 6.35 -11.36
C PRO A 199 28.86 7.50 -12.37
N ALA A 200 29.72 7.55 -13.38
CA ALA A 200 29.71 8.57 -14.42
C ALA A 200 29.18 7.97 -15.72
N PRO A 201 28.26 8.65 -16.43
CA PRO A 201 27.79 8.15 -17.72
C PRO A 201 28.95 8.07 -18.72
N PRO A 202 28.85 7.18 -19.71
CA PRO A 202 29.83 7.07 -20.78
C PRO A 202 30.10 8.44 -21.46
N GLN A 203 31.36 8.87 -21.56
CA GLN A 203 31.75 10.11 -22.27
C GLN A 203 31.51 9.96 -23.77
N ARG A 204 30.73 10.85 -24.42
CA ARG A 204 30.47 10.83 -25.87
C ARG A 204 31.67 10.28 -26.68
N ALA A 205 31.43 9.17 -27.38
CA ALA A 205 32.38 8.56 -28.30
C ALA A 205 33.05 9.63 -29.18
N ARG A 206 34.37 9.51 -29.39
CA ARG A 206 35.05 10.29 -30.43
C ARG A 206 34.44 9.88 -31.78
N GLU A 207 34.15 10.85 -32.64
CA GLU A 207 33.68 10.56 -34.01
C GLU A 207 34.59 9.51 -34.65
N GLY A 208 34.01 8.35 -34.99
CA GLY A 208 34.71 7.24 -35.66
C GLY A 208 35.07 6.01 -34.81
N SER A 209 34.73 5.94 -33.51
CA SER A 209 34.88 4.68 -32.74
C SER A 209 33.67 3.76 -32.90
N SER A 210 33.90 2.49 -33.24
CA SER A 210 32.87 1.44 -33.37
C SER A 210 32.49 0.76 -32.05
N ASP A 211 33.16 1.09 -30.94
CA ASP A 211 32.87 0.47 -29.65
C ASP A 211 31.59 1.07 -29.06
N ALA A 212 30.53 0.27 -28.97
CA ALA A 212 29.31 0.64 -28.28
C ALA A 212 29.63 0.98 -26.83
N GLN A 213 29.32 2.21 -26.42
CA GLN A 213 29.72 2.70 -25.12
C GLN A 213 28.81 2.13 -24.03
N VAL A 214 29.34 1.20 -23.23
CA VAL A 214 28.61 0.48 -22.18
C VAL A 214 28.28 1.43 -21.02
N TRP A 215 27.02 1.39 -20.58
CA TRP A 215 26.55 2.11 -19.39
C TRP A 215 26.98 1.35 -18.12
N PRO A 216 27.58 2.05 -17.14
CA PRO A 216 27.96 1.44 -15.86
C PRO A 216 26.74 1.23 -14.96
N ASP A 217 26.91 0.46 -13.88
CA ASP A 217 25.93 0.39 -12.77
C ASP A 217 25.70 1.79 -12.21
N MET A 218 24.53 2.36 -12.50
CA MET A 218 24.15 3.68 -12.02
C MET A 218 22.64 3.80 -11.75
N PRO A 219 22.24 4.51 -10.69
CA PRO A 219 20.83 4.76 -10.41
C PRO A 219 20.10 5.41 -11.59
N LEU A 220 18.91 4.91 -11.89
CA LEU A 220 18.07 5.34 -13.02
C LEU A 220 17.51 6.75 -12.80
N THR A 221 18.08 7.74 -13.48
CA THR A 221 17.45 9.06 -13.66
C THR A 221 16.47 9.04 -14.81
N ASP A 222 15.61 10.07 -14.91
CA ASP A 222 14.58 10.17 -15.95
C ASP A 222 15.18 10.01 -17.35
N LEU A 223 16.31 10.66 -17.66
CA LEU A 223 16.94 10.50 -18.98
C LEU A 223 17.37 9.06 -19.28
N LEU A 224 18.02 8.39 -18.33
CA LEU A 224 18.49 7.03 -18.52
C LEU A 224 17.30 6.06 -18.65
N TYR A 225 16.24 6.29 -17.87
CA TYR A 225 14.99 5.56 -18.00
C TYR A 225 14.39 5.73 -19.41
N ARG A 226 14.39 6.95 -19.99
CA ARG A 226 13.92 7.16 -21.38
C ARG A 226 14.79 6.46 -22.43
N HIS A 227 16.10 6.35 -22.22
CA HIS A 227 16.94 5.56 -23.12
C HIS A 227 16.63 4.07 -23.08
N LEU A 228 16.13 3.54 -21.96
CA LEU A 228 15.65 2.15 -21.91
C LEU A 228 14.34 1.96 -22.69
N GLU A 229 13.52 3.00 -22.85
CA GLU A 229 12.28 2.91 -23.65
C GLU A 229 12.58 2.75 -25.14
N ASP A 230 13.65 3.38 -25.63
CA ASP A 230 14.09 3.33 -27.03
C ASP A 230 14.53 1.90 -27.43
N ASP A 231 15.41 1.28 -26.64
CA ASP A 231 15.85 -0.10 -26.81
C ASP A 231 16.17 -0.75 -25.45
N PRO A 232 15.18 -1.42 -24.82
CA PRO A 232 15.36 -2.05 -23.52
C PRO A 232 16.34 -3.22 -23.56
N GLN A 233 16.62 -3.79 -24.75
CA GLN A 233 17.50 -4.94 -24.91
C GLN A 233 18.90 -4.57 -25.40
N ALA A 234 19.21 -3.28 -25.54
CA ALA A 234 20.48 -2.78 -26.03
C ALA A 234 21.68 -3.41 -25.29
N GLU A 235 22.64 -3.94 -26.05
CA GLU A 235 23.82 -4.61 -25.48
C GLU A 235 24.61 -3.69 -24.53
N ASN A 236 24.68 -2.40 -24.85
CA ASN A 236 25.37 -1.41 -24.02
C ASN A 236 24.66 -1.08 -22.71
N MET A 237 23.46 -1.60 -22.47
CA MET A 237 22.69 -1.44 -21.22
C MET A 237 22.69 -2.72 -20.36
N GLN A 238 23.51 -3.72 -20.68
CA GLN A 238 23.56 -4.99 -19.95
C GLN A 238 23.74 -4.82 -18.43
N THR A 239 24.69 -3.98 -17.98
CA THR A 239 24.92 -3.73 -16.54
C THR A 239 23.67 -3.20 -15.82
N ILE A 240 22.92 -2.33 -16.50
CA ILE A 240 21.68 -1.77 -15.97
C ILE A 240 20.61 -2.86 -15.86
N ARG A 241 20.43 -3.67 -16.91
CA ARG A 241 19.47 -4.81 -16.89
C ARG A 241 19.78 -5.80 -15.78
N GLU A 242 21.04 -6.19 -15.62
CA GLU A 242 21.47 -7.13 -14.58
C GLU A 242 21.18 -6.59 -13.18
N GLN A 243 21.41 -5.30 -12.96
CA GLN A 243 21.14 -4.67 -11.68
C GLN A 243 19.64 -4.44 -11.43
N VAL A 244 18.85 -4.14 -12.45
CA VAL A 244 17.38 -4.13 -12.35
C VAL A 244 16.88 -5.52 -11.97
N ALA A 245 17.31 -6.57 -12.66
CA ALA A 245 16.92 -7.95 -12.35
C ALA A 245 17.28 -8.35 -10.92
N ALA A 246 18.48 -8.01 -10.44
CA ALA A 246 18.90 -8.29 -9.06
C ALA A 246 18.02 -7.55 -8.02
N LEU A 247 17.53 -6.36 -8.34
CA LEU A 247 16.59 -5.62 -7.49
C LEU A 247 15.18 -6.19 -7.58
N THR A 248 14.73 -6.61 -8.77
CA THR A 248 13.45 -7.32 -8.96
C THR A 248 13.42 -8.59 -8.11
N ASP A 249 14.47 -9.42 -8.14
CA ASP A 249 14.55 -10.64 -7.33
C ASP A 249 14.50 -10.36 -5.83
N ARG A 250 15.12 -9.25 -5.40
CA ARG A 250 15.19 -8.88 -3.98
C ARG A 250 13.90 -8.30 -3.42
N TYR A 251 13.22 -7.45 -4.20
CA TYR A 251 12.04 -6.70 -3.76
C TYR A 251 10.72 -7.31 -4.24
N GLY A 252 10.78 -8.19 -5.25
CA GLY A 252 9.65 -8.86 -5.86
C GLY A 252 8.70 -7.89 -6.55
N PHE A 253 9.18 -6.99 -7.40
CA PHE A 253 8.31 -6.01 -8.06
C PHE A 253 7.14 -6.68 -8.78
N PHE A 254 5.95 -6.08 -8.68
CA PHE A 254 4.72 -6.64 -9.22
C PHE A 254 3.87 -5.57 -9.91
N HIS A 255 3.63 -5.75 -11.21
CA HIS A 255 2.99 -4.77 -12.07
C HIS A 255 1.66 -5.30 -12.59
N TRP A 256 0.55 -4.82 -12.03
CA TRP A 256 -0.79 -5.35 -12.33
C TRP A 256 -1.13 -5.38 -13.83
N HIS A 257 -0.82 -4.31 -14.56
CA HIS A 257 -1.03 -4.19 -16.01
C HIS A 257 -0.12 -5.07 -16.88
N VAL A 258 1.00 -5.54 -16.34
CA VAL A 258 1.88 -6.50 -17.04
C VAL A 258 1.51 -7.94 -16.68
N ALA A 259 1.15 -8.19 -15.41
CA ALA A 259 0.82 -9.52 -14.91
C ALA A 259 -0.57 -10.00 -15.32
N PHE A 260 -1.53 -9.09 -15.47
CA PHE A 260 -2.91 -9.37 -15.85
C PHE A 260 -3.39 -8.40 -16.96
N PRO A 261 -2.77 -8.44 -18.15
CA PRO A 261 -3.11 -7.52 -19.24
C PRO A 261 -4.54 -7.76 -19.78
N ASP A 262 -5.10 -8.96 -19.60
CA ASP A 262 -6.51 -9.29 -19.85
C ASP A 262 -7.48 -8.52 -18.94
N VAL A 263 -7.05 -8.19 -17.72
CA VAL A 263 -7.85 -7.43 -16.74
C VAL A 263 -7.60 -5.93 -16.85
N PHE A 264 -6.38 -5.52 -17.14
CA PHE A 264 -5.91 -4.14 -17.10
C PHE A 264 -5.33 -3.71 -18.46
N GLY A 265 -6.21 -3.40 -19.41
CA GLY A 265 -5.80 -2.95 -20.74
C GLY A 265 -5.22 -1.53 -20.71
N VAL A 266 -4.02 -1.32 -21.26
CA VAL A 266 -3.40 0.00 -21.32
C VAL A 266 -3.72 0.64 -22.68
N PRO A 267 -4.42 1.79 -22.73
CA PRO A 267 -4.73 2.46 -23.99
C PRO A 267 -3.49 3.15 -24.59
N ASP A 268 -3.44 3.27 -25.92
CA ASP A 268 -2.40 4.03 -26.64
C ASP A 268 -2.31 5.49 -26.20
N ASN A 269 -3.44 6.05 -25.78
CA ASN A 269 -3.50 7.38 -25.18
C ASN A 269 -3.95 7.27 -23.74
N LEU A 270 -3.03 7.49 -22.80
CA LEU A 270 -3.32 7.44 -21.37
C LEU A 270 -4.36 8.46 -20.90
N GLU A 271 -4.56 9.56 -21.64
CA GLU A 271 -5.63 10.53 -21.35
C GLU A 271 -7.04 9.97 -21.60
N ALA A 272 -7.15 8.87 -22.36
CA ALA A 272 -8.39 8.17 -22.61
C ALA A 272 -8.61 6.98 -21.64
N ALA A 273 -7.76 6.80 -20.64
CA ALA A 273 -7.89 5.72 -19.67
C ALA A 273 -9.10 5.91 -18.76
N GLU A 274 -9.89 4.85 -18.55
CA GLU A 274 -11.02 4.82 -17.61
C GLU A 274 -10.55 5.13 -16.18
N ASN A 275 -9.41 4.55 -15.77
CA ASN A 275 -8.76 4.86 -14.51
C ASN A 275 -7.66 5.92 -14.72
N GLU A 276 -8.00 7.21 -14.54
CA GLU A 276 -7.06 8.33 -14.71
C GLU A 276 -5.79 8.20 -13.84
N THR A 277 -5.93 7.65 -12.63
CA THR A 277 -4.84 7.53 -11.65
C THR A 277 -3.83 6.47 -12.06
N ALA A 278 -4.30 5.33 -12.59
CA ALA A 278 -3.43 4.25 -13.00
C ALA A 278 -3.00 4.35 -14.47
N GLY A 279 -3.83 4.90 -15.34
CA GLY A 279 -3.61 4.92 -16.79
C GLY A 279 -3.94 3.58 -17.47
N TRP A 280 -4.95 2.85 -16.98
CA TRP A 280 -5.47 1.62 -17.62
C TRP A 280 -7.00 1.64 -17.68
N ASN A 281 -7.55 0.73 -18.49
CA ASN A 281 -8.96 0.41 -18.60
C ASN A 281 -9.26 -0.92 -17.88
N GLY A 282 -10.52 -1.13 -17.53
CA GLY A 282 -10.96 -2.36 -16.88
C GLY A 282 -10.62 -2.43 -15.39
N GLY A 283 -10.28 -3.62 -14.91
CA GLY A 283 -10.17 -3.96 -13.50
C GLY A 283 -11.17 -5.03 -13.05
N PHE A 284 -10.99 -5.49 -11.82
CA PHE A 284 -11.80 -6.58 -11.27
C PHE A 284 -13.21 -6.13 -10.89
N ASP A 285 -14.20 -7.00 -11.12
CA ASP A 285 -15.56 -6.79 -10.62
C ASP A 285 -15.64 -6.87 -9.09
N VAL A 286 -14.82 -7.74 -8.48
CA VAL A 286 -14.80 -7.94 -7.04
C VAL A 286 -13.38 -8.20 -6.55
N VAL A 287 -12.93 -7.41 -5.58
CA VAL A 287 -11.66 -7.64 -4.87
C VAL A 287 -11.94 -7.91 -3.39
N LEU A 288 -11.51 -9.08 -2.90
CA LEU A 288 -11.73 -9.50 -1.51
C LEU A 288 -10.41 -9.70 -0.78
N GLY A 289 -10.38 -9.46 0.53
CA GLY A 289 -9.27 -9.98 1.33
C GLY A 289 -9.23 -9.58 2.80
N ASN A 290 -8.35 -10.24 3.54
CA ASN A 290 -7.95 -9.89 4.89
C ASN A 290 -6.44 -9.59 4.86
N PRO A 291 -6.04 -8.34 4.52
CA PRO A 291 -4.63 -7.99 4.35
C PRO A 291 -3.88 -8.07 5.69
N PRO A 292 -2.55 -8.21 5.67
CA PRO A 292 -1.73 -8.14 6.89
C PRO A 292 -1.84 -6.78 7.57
N TRP A 293 -1.68 -6.76 8.90
CA TRP A 293 -1.78 -5.55 9.74
C TRP A 293 -0.42 -5.16 10.32
N GLU A 294 0.60 -5.17 9.48
CA GLU A 294 2.00 -5.06 9.87
C GLU A 294 2.57 -3.68 9.56
N HIS A 295 3.56 -3.24 10.33
CA HIS A 295 4.31 -2.04 10.00
C HIS A 295 5.46 -2.41 9.07
N THR A 296 5.77 -1.53 8.10
CA THR A 296 6.83 -1.77 7.13
C THR A 296 8.23 -1.63 7.72
N GLU A 297 8.37 -0.95 8.85
CA GLU A 297 9.65 -0.72 9.53
C GLU A 297 10.14 -1.99 10.27
N ILE A 298 11.45 -2.22 10.27
CA ILE A 298 12.04 -3.26 11.12
C ILE A 298 11.84 -2.88 12.58
N LYS A 299 11.20 -3.80 13.31
CA LYS A 299 11.17 -3.74 14.76
C LYS A 299 12.44 -4.36 15.31
N GLU A 300 13.44 -3.51 15.59
CA GLU A 300 14.76 -3.92 16.08
C GLU A 300 14.68 -4.92 17.25
N LYS A 301 13.74 -4.74 18.18
CA LYS A 301 13.50 -5.69 19.28
C LYS A 301 13.20 -7.10 18.80
N GLU A 302 12.27 -7.24 17.86
CA GLU A 302 11.83 -8.54 17.33
C GLU A 302 12.94 -9.15 16.47
N TRP A 303 13.60 -8.34 15.62
CA TRP A 303 14.67 -8.80 14.74
C TRP A 303 15.88 -9.35 15.53
N PHE A 304 16.29 -8.66 16.59
CA PHE A 304 17.42 -9.09 17.43
C PHE A 304 17.04 -10.14 18.47
N ALA A 305 15.76 -10.43 18.74
CA ALA A 305 15.34 -11.31 19.84
C ALA A 305 15.99 -12.70 19.79
N GLU A 306 16.09 -13.29 18.60
CA GLU A 306 16.67 -14.61 18.38
C GLU A 306 18.15 -14.58 17.98
N ARG A 307 18.66 -13.41 17.58
CA ARG A 307 20.02 -13.22 17.04
C ARG A 307 21.01 -12.69 18.08
N ASN A 308 20.57 -11.71 18.88
CA ASN A 308 21.34 -11.11 19.97
C ASN A 308 20.39 -10.58 21.07
N PRO A 309 20.10 -11.40 22.11
CA PRO A 309 19.16 -11.02 23.17
C PRO A 309 19.57 -9.78 23.98
N GLU A 310 20.87 -9.47 24.07
CA GLU A 310 21.35 -8.27 24.78
C GLU A 310 20.92 -7.00 24.05
N ILE A 311 21.11 -6.95 22.73
CA ILE A 311 20.63 -5.85 21.89
C ILE A 311 19.11 -5.77 21.97
N ALA A 312 18.42 -6.92 21.91
CA ALA A 312 16.96 -6.99 21.99
C ALA A 312 16.40 -6.41 23.30
N ALA A 313 17.07 -6.64 24.44
CA ALA A 313 16.66 -6.14 25.75
C ALA A 313 17.07 -4.67 26.04
N ALA A 314 18.09 -4.14 25.35
CA ALA A 314 18.66 -2.83 25.65
C ALA A 314 17.68 -1.65 25.43
N PRO A 315 17.69 -0.59 26.27
CA PRO A 315 16.93 0.64 26.02
C PRO A 315 17.33 1.32 24.70
N GLY A 316 16.44 2.12 24.10
CA GLY A 316 16.60 2.61 22.72
C GLY A 316 17.95 3.28 22.39
N ALA A 317 18.44 4.18 23.25
CA ALA A 317 19.74 4.83 23.04
C ALA A 317 20.91 3.83 23.13
N ARG A 318 20.88 2.92 24.12
CA ARG A 318 21.90 1.89 24.30
C ARG A 318 21.88 0.87 23.16
N ARG A 319 20.70 0.46 22.71
CA ARG A 319 20.52 -0.45 21.57
C ARG A 319 21.17 0.11 20.30
N LYS A 320 20.95 1.38 19.99
CA LYS A 320 21.60 2.04 18.83
C LYS A 320 23.12 2.00 18.91
N GLN A 321 23.70 2.18 20.09
CA GLN A 321 25.14 2.05 20.30
C GLN A 321 25.59 0.60 20.07
N LEU A 322 24.93 -0.37 20.70
CA LEU A 322 25.28 -1.78 20.54
C LEU A 322 25.19 -2.25 19.08
N ILE A 323 24.17 -1.81 18.33
CA ILE A 323 24.05 -2.10 16.89
C ILE A 323 25.22 -1.47 16.12
N ALA A 324 25.64 -0.25 16.45
CA ALA A 324 26.79 0.38 15.81
C ALA A 324 28.12 -0.35 16.14
N ASP A 325 28.25 -0.87 17.36
CA ASP A 325 29.43 -1.62 17.81
C ASP A 325 29.59 -2.97 17.06
N LEU A 326 28.49 -3.55 16.54
CA LEU A 326 28.53 -4.76 15.72
C LEU A 326 29.44 -4.62 14.49
N LYS A 327 29.60 -3.40 13.94
CA LYS A 327 30.51 -3.16 12.80
C LYS A 327 31.92 -3.72 13.00
N ASN A 328 32.42 -3.68 14.23
CA ASN A 328 33.74 -4.18 14.59
C ASN A 328 33.68 -5.49 15.38
N GLY A 329 32.61 -5.72 16.13
CA GLY A 329 32.46 -6.90 17.01
C GLY A 329 31.90 -8.13 16.31
N ASP A 330 30.90 -7.95 15.44
CA ASP A 330 30.27 -9.02 14.65
C ASP A 330 29.79 -8.43 13.32
N PRO A 331 30.70 -8.27 12.34
CA PRO A 331 30.37 -7.67 11.05
C PRO A 331 29.31 -8.46 10.28
N MET A 332 29.27 -9.79 10.45
CA MET A 332 28.28 -10.63 9.77
C MET A 332 26.86 -10.31 10.25
N LEU A 333 26.66 -10.18 11.56
CA LEU A 333 25.36 -9.79 12.11
C LEU A 333 25.00 -8.34 11.74
N TYR A 334 25.97 -7.43 11.72
CA TYR A 334 25.76 -6.05 11.28
C TYR A 334 25.31 -5.98 9.81
N ASP A 335 26.00 -6.68 8.91
CA ASP A 335 25.69 -6.68 7.48
C ASP A 335 24.30 -7.28 7.22
N ALA A 336 23.96 -8.38 7.90
CA ALA A 336 22.62 -8.96 7.83
C ALA A 336 21.53 -7.96 8.27
N PHE A 337 21.77 -7.22 9.37
CA PHE A 337 20.84 -6.18 9.84
C PHE A 337 20.70 -5.04 8.82
N VAL A 338 21.81 -4.58 8.24
CA VAL A 338 21.81 -3.50 7.25
C VAL A 338 21.07 -3.91 5.97
N VAL A 339 21.25 -5.14 5.51
CA VAL A 339 20.53 -5.68 4.34
C VAL A 339 19.03 -5.68 4.57
N ASP A 340 18.57 -6.28 5.68
CA ASP A 340 17.16 -6.35 6.00
C ASP A 340 16.57 -4.95 6.22
N LYS A 341 17.31 -4.08 6.93
CA LYS A 341 16.89 -2.70 7.19
C LYS A 341 16.76 -1.92 5.90
N ARG A 342 17.70 -2.06 4.97
CA ARG A 342 17.61 -1.42 3.65
C ARG A 342 16.38 -1.91 2.89
N GLN A 343 16.04 -3.19 2.95
CA GLN A 343 14.85 -3.72 2.28
C GLN A 343 13.56 -3.09 2.84
N ALA A 344 13.43 -3.02 4.17
CA ALA A 344 12.30 -2.38 4.85
C ALA A 344 12.22 -0.87 4.60
N ASP A 345 13.36 -0.19 4.63
CA ASP A 345 13.48 1.24 4.31
C ASP A 345 13.15 1.49 2.83
N GLY A 346 13.53 0.58 1.93
CA GLY A 346 13.22 0.62 0.50
C GLY A 346 11.73 0.56 0.22
N LEU A 347 11.01 -0.38 0.86
CA LEU A 347 9.55 -0.44 0.79
C LEU A 347 8.91 0.85 1.34
N SER A 348 9.35 1.28 2.52
CA SER A 348 8.82 2.50 3.16
C SER A 348 9.09 3.75 2.32
N HIS A 349 10.24 3.82 1.67
CA HIS A 349 10.64 4.90 0.79
C HIS A 349 9.80 4.92 -0.48
N PHE A 350 9.66 3.79 -1.16
CA PHE A 350 8.79 3.63 -2.32
C PHE A 350 7.36 4.10 -2.00
N VAL A 351 6.76 3.51 -0.96
CA VAL A 351 5.37 3.81 -0.57
C VAL A 351 5.13 5.30 -0.30
N ARG A 352 6.12 6.01 0.26
CA ARG A 352 6.01 7.45 0.57
C ARG A 352 6.19 8.36 -0.63
N THR A 353 6.93 7.90 -1.64
CA THR A 353 7.53 8.82 -2.62
C THR A 353 7.24 8.47 -4.07
N SER A 354 6.72 7.29 -4.35
CA SER A 354 6.41 6.82 -5.70
C SER A 354 5.19 7.50 -6.31
N GLY A 355 4.29 8.02 -5.48
CA GLY A 355 2.98 8.50 -5.92
C GLY A 355 1.93 7.40 -6.00
N ASN A 356 2.28 6.13 -5.73
CA ASN A 356 1.34 5.01 -5.79
C ASN A 356 0.38 4.94 -4.57
N TYR A 357 0.73 5.61 -3.46
CA TYR A 357 -0.06 5.62 -2.21
C TYR A 357 -0.27 7.05 -1.69
N PRO A 358 -0.90 7.94 -2.46
CA PRO A 358 -1.04 9.35 -2.10
C PRO A 358 -1.82 9.55 -0.79
N LEU A 359 -2.73 8.62 -0.45
CA LEU A 359 -3.64 8.72 0.69
C LEU A 359 -3.14 7.97 1.93
N THR A 360 -2.44 6.84 1.75
CA THR A 360 -2.05 5.96 2.86
C THR A 360 -0.56 5.82 3.10
N GLY A 361 0.30 6.31 2.18
CA GLY A 361 1.76 6.24 2.30
C GLY A 361 2.39 7.25 3.28
N ARG A 362 1.70 7.65 4.35
CA ARG A 362 2.10 8.75 5.25
C ARG A 362 2.24 8.30 6.70
N GLY A 363 2.92 9.12 7.52
CA GLY A 363 3.07 8.85 8.95
C GLY A 363 3.82 7.53 9.22
N ARG A 364 3.43 6.80 10.26
CA ARG A 364 3.95 5.44 10.51
C ARG A 364 3.15 4.46 9.65
N ILE A 365 3.81 3.83 8.68
CA ILE A 365 3.15 3.06 7.64
C ILE A 365 2.78 1.68 8.17
N ASN A 366 1.51 1.32 8.00
CA ASN A 366 1.01 -0.03 8.15
C ASN A 366 0.61 -0.57 6.77
N THR A 367 0.61 -1.88 6.56
CA THR A 367 0.29 -2.51 5.28
C THR A 367 -1.21 -2.55 4.98
N TYR A 368 -2.09 -2.66 5.99
CA TYR A 368 -3.53 -2.76 5.75
C TYR A 368 -4.15 -1.56 5.01
N PRO A 369 -3.77 -0.29 5.29
CA PRO A 369 -4.27 0.86 4.54
C PRO A 369 -3.74 0.86 3.10
N LEU A 370 -2.47 0.49 2.88
CA LEU A 370 -1.88 0.39 1.55
C LEU A 370 -2.68 -0.60 0.71
N PHE A 371 -2.95 -1.79 1.25
CA PHE A 371 -3.79 -2.78 0.58
C PHE A 371 -5.23 -2.28 0.36
N ALA A 372 -5.81 -1.50 1.27
CA ALA A 372 -7.13 -0.92 1.04
C ALA A 372 -7.13 0.07 -0.14
N GLU A 373 -6.11 0.93 -0.23
CA GLU A 373 -5.91 1.85 -1.36
C GLU A 373 -5.66 1.09 -2.67
N THR A 374 -4.77 0.08 -2.66
CA THR A 374 -4.53 -0.79 -3.82
C THR A 374 -5.80 -1.48 -4.28
N LYS A 375 -6.56 -2.13 -3.39
CA LYS A 375 -7.78 -2.85 -3.78
C LYS A 375 -8.82 -1.94 -4.44
N ARG A 376 -8.91 -0.67 -4.00
CA ARG A 376 -9.77 0.33 -4.66
C ARG A 376 -9.25 0.72 -6.04
N LEU A 377 -7.93 0.77 -6.23
CA LEU A 377 -7.33 1.03 -7.55
C LEU A 377 -7.59 -0.10 -8.55
N LEU A 378 -7.72 -1.35 -8.08
CA LEU A 378 -7.82 -2.54 -8.91
C LEU A 378 -9.23 -2.89 -9.39
N ILE A 379 -10.28 -2.23 -8.89
CA ILE A 379 -11.65 -2.47 -9.34
C ILE A 379 -11.99 -1.63 -10.58
N ASN A 380 -12.88 -2.15 -11.42
CA ASN A 380 -13.45 -1.38 -12.54
C ASN A 380 -14.53 -0.37 -12.06
N GLU A 381 -15.13 0.36 -13.01
CA GLU A 381 -16.10 1.44 -12.73
C GLU A 381 -17.31 0.99 -11.90
N VAL A 382 -17.71 -0.28 -12.02
CA VAL A 382 -18.85 -0.90 -11.33
C VAL A 382 -18.43 -1.98 -10.33
N GLY A 383 -17.14 -2.05 -10.02
CA GLY A 383 -16.58 -3.09 -9.16
C GLY A 383 -16.81 -2.83 -7.67
N HIS A 384 -16.51 -3.85 -6.86
CA HIS A 384 -16.67 -3.79 -5.40
C HIS A 384 -15.43 -4.32 -4.68
N VAL A 385 -15.10 -3.70 -3.54
CA VAL A 385 -14.10 -4.22 -2.62
C VAL A 385 -14.77 -4.65 -1.32
N GLY A 386 -14.42 -5.84 -0.83
CA GLY A 386 -14.75 -6.29 0.52
C GLY A 386 -13.49 -6.65 1.29
N THR A 387 -13.12 -5.88 2.32
CA THR A 387 -11.88 -6.12 3.06
C THR A 387 -12.05 -6.03 4.57
N ILE A 388 -11.37 -6.92 5.30
CA ILE A 388 -11.33 -6.89 6.76
C ILE A 388 -10.10 -6.09 7.19
N VAL A 389 -10.28 -4.98 7.89
CA VAL A 389 -9.19 -4.08 8.28
C VAL A 389 -9.37 -3.61 9.72
N PRO A 390 -8.32 -3.16 10.44
CA PRO A 390 -8.51 -2.50 11.73
C PRO A 390 -9.44 -1.29 11.58
N SER A 391 -10.28 -1.07 12.59
CA SER A 391 -11.27 0.04 12.59
C SER A 391 -10.63 1.42 12.50
N GLY A 392 -9.33 1.50 12.85
CA GLY A 392 -8.46 2.65 12.63
C GLY A 392 -8.53 3.23 11.23
N ILE A 393 -8.86 2.42 10.20
CA ILE A 393 -9.02 2.89 8.81
C ILE A 393 -9.92 4.14 8.70
N ALA A 394 -10.95 4.25 9.55
CA ALA A 394 -11.89 5.37 9.55
C ALA A 394 -11.71 6.36 10.72
N THR A 395 -11.02 5.97 11.79
CA THR A 395 -10.94 6.76 13.02
C THR A 395 -9.58 7.42 13.26
N ASP A 396 -8.51 6.86 12.71
CA ASP A 396 -7.15 7.28 13.03
C ASP A 396 -6.67 8.44 12.15
N ASP A 397 -5.77 9.27 12.68
CA ASP A 397 -5.22 10.41 11.95
C ASP A 397 -4.35 9.99 10.76
N THR A 398 -3.67 8.84 10.85
CA THR A 398 -2.77 8.34 9.80
C THR A 398 -3.50 7.90 8.53
N THR A 399 -4.76 7.48 8.64
CA THR A 399 -5.59 7.03 7.52
C THR A 399 -6.65 8.05 7.11
N LYS A 400 -6.70 9.22 7.76
CA LYS A 400 -7.76 10.22 7.54
C LYS A 400 -7.90 10.65 6.09
N TYR A 401 -6.79 10.78 5.34
CA TYR A 401 -6.85 11.21 3.94
C TYR A 401 -7.56 10.18 3.07
N PHE A 402 -7.28 8.89 3.30
CA PHE A 402 -7.96 7.81 2.61
C PHE A 402 -9.45 7.79 2.95
N PHE A 403 -9.79 7.84 4.24
CA PHE A 403 -11.20 7.86 4.65
C PHE A 403 -11.96 9.08 4.13
N GLN A 404 -11.36 10.28 4.22
CA GLN A 404 -11.93 11.50 3.65
C GLN A 404 -12.17 11.36 2.15
N ASP A 405 -11.23 10.77 1.41
CA ASP A 405 -11.38 10.57 -0.03
C ASP A 405 -12.49 9.58 -0.36
N LEU A 406 -12.59 8.47 0.38
CA LEU A 406 -13.69 7.51 0.24
C LEU A 406 -15.06 8.17 0.43
N MET A 407 -15.19 9.06 1.42
CA MET A 407 -16.42 9.80 1.68
C MET A 407 -16.69 10.85 0.61
N LYS A 408 -15.68 11.63 0.18
CA LYS A 408 -15.83 12.71 -0.82
C LYS A 408 -16.14 12.19 -2.22
N SER A 409 -15.60 11.04 -2.57
CA SER A 409 -15.84 10.38 -3.85
C SER A 409 -17.10 9.50 -3.85
N ASP A 410 -17.84 9.46 -2.73
CA ASP A 410 -18.99 8.58 -2.52
C ASP A 410 -18.65 7.08 -2.77
N SER A 411 -17.38 6.69 -2.62
CA SER A 411 -16.93 5.32 -2.94
C SER A 411 -17.01 4.37 -1.74
N LEU A 412 -17.45 4.84 -0.56
CA LEU A 412 -17.71 4.00 0.61
C LEU A 412 -19.18 3.55 0.62
N ALA A 413 -19.43 2.26 0.41
CA ALA A 413 -20.77 1.70 0.58
C ALA A 413 -21.09 1.44 2.05
N SER A 414 -20.20 0.74 2.77
CA SER A 414 -20.42 0.46 4.19
C SER A 414 -19.14 0.25 4.98
N LEU A 415 -19.22 0.51 6.29
CA LEU A 415 -18.21 0.17 7.27
C LEU A 415 -18.86 -0.38 8.54
N TYR A 416 -18.65 -1.67 8.80
CA TYR A 416 -19.17 -2.34 9.99
C TYR A 416 -18.03 -2.69 10.94
N ASP A 417 -17.94 -1.96 12.06
CA ASP A 417 -16.96 -2.16 13.13
C ASP A 417 -17.43 -3.22 14.15
N PHE A 418 -16.51 -4.11 14.46
CA PHE A 418 -16.66 -5.24 15.37
C PHE A 418 -15.65 -5.17 16.50
N GLU A 419 -16.05 -5.62 17.69
CA GLU A 419 -15.14 -5.94 18.78
C GLU A 419 -15.04 -7.47 18.92
N ASN A 420 -13.83 -8.01 18.97
CA ASN A 420 -13.60 -9.46 19.06
C ASN A 420 -13.93 -10.07 20.45
N ARG A 421 -14.86 -9.47 21.22
CA ARG A 421 -15.19 -9.91 22.59
C ARG A 421 -15.81 -11.30 22.62
N GLN A 422 -16.57 -11.65 21.58
CA GLN A 422 -17.15 -12.99 21.39
C GLN A 422 -16.19 -13.96 20.68
N LYS A 423 -14.92 -13.58 20.50
CA LYS A 423 -13.89 -14.45 19.91
C LYS A 423 -14.26 -15.00 18.53
N LEU A 424 -14.83 -14.14 17.68
CA LEU A 424 -15.01 -14.42 16.24
C LEU A 424 -13.70 -14.89 15.60
N PHE A 425 -12.58 -14.32 16.06
CA PHE A 425 -11.23 -14.83 15.83
C PHE A 425 -10.61 -15.29 17.16
N PRO A 426 -10.60 -16.61 17.45
CA PRO A 426 -10.20 -17.13 18.76
C PRO A 426 -8.77 -16.77 19.17
N ALA A 427 -7.85 -16.79 18.20
CA ALA A 427 -6.42 -16.49 18.38
C ALA A 427 -6.10 -14.98 18.54
N VAL A 428 -7.09 -14.10 18.37
CA VAL A 428 -6.91 -12.64 18.44
C VAL A 428 -7.38 -12.13 19.80
N ASP A 429 -6.75 -11.06 20.32
CA ASP A 429 -7.15 -10.40 21.57
C ASP A 429 -8.65 -10.01 21.52
N SER A 430 -9.36 -10.16 22.64
CA SER A 430 -10.80 -9.91 22.70
C SER A 430 -11.18 -8.44 22.57
N ARG A 431 -10.23 -7.52 22.78
CA ARG A 431 -10.42 -6.07 22.66
C ARG A 431 -10.04 -5.56 21.27
N MET A 432 -9.51 -6.42 20.40
CA MET A 432 -9.17 -6.04 19.03
C MET A 432 -10.43 -5.58 18.32
N LYS A 433 -10.32 -4.42 17.66
CA LYS A 433 -11.35 -3.86 16.80
C LYS A 433 -10.99 -4.03 15.34
N PHE A 434 -11.94 -4.47 14.55
CA PHE A 434 -11.81 -4.61 13.12
C PHE A 434 -13.11 -4.21 12.43
N SER A 435 -13.02 -3.83 11.18
CA SER A 435 -14.15 -3.46 10.36
C SER A 435 -14.22 -4.28 9.09
N LEU A 436 -15.45 -4.61 8.68
CA LEU A 436 -15.76 -4.98 7.31
C LEU A 436 -15.91 -3.68 6.52
N LEU A 437 -14.95 -3.39 5.65
CA LEU A 437 -14.95 -2.22 4.77
C LEU A 437 -15.44 -2.64 3.39
N THR A 438 -16.49 -1.97 2.90
CA THR A 438 -17.02 -2.16 1.55
C THR A 438 -16.90 -0.89 0.74
N MET A 439 -16.16 -0.96 -0.36
CA MET A 439 -15.96 0.15 -1.30
C MET A 439 -16.53 -0.20 -2.66
N THR A 440 -16.86 0.81 -3.46
CA THR A 440 -17.46 0.67 -4.79
C THR A 440 -16.67 1.44 -5.82
N GLY A 441 -16.81 1.03 -7.07
CA GLY A 441 -16.32 1.76 -8.23
C GLY A 441 -17.03 3.11 -8.42
N PRO A 442 -16.42 4.00 -9.22
CA PRO A 442 -16.89 5.37 -9.44
C PRO A 442 -18.30 5.51 -10.03
N ASP A 443 -18.91 4.47 -10.60
CA ASP A 443 -20.25 4.54 -11.22
C ASP A 443 -21.40 4.07 -10.32
N ILE A 444 -21.09 3.42 -9.19
CA ILE A 444 -22.10 2.92 -8.25
C ILE A 444 -22.42 3.94 -7.14
N ARG A 445 -21.45 4.80 -6.79
CA ARG A 445 -21.47 5.88 -5.77
C ARG A 445 -22.57 5.80 -4.70
N SER A 446 -22.17 5.60 -3.45
CA SER A 446 -23.04 5.67 -2.29
C SER A 446 -22.97 7.05 -1.62
N ARG A 447 -23.90 7.96 -1.97
CA ARG A 447 -24.00 9.32 -1.37
C ARG A 447 -24.13 9.33 0.16
N GLU A 448 -24.68 8.25 0.71
CA GLU A 448 -24.73 8.01 2.14
C GLU A 448 -24.16 6.63 2.42
N SER A 449 -23.07 6.58 3.16
CA SER A 449 -22.44 5.32 3.55
C SER A 449 -23.12 4.75 4.78
N GLU A 450 -23.22 3.42 4.84
CA GLU A 450 -23.84 2.73 5.98
C GLU A 450 -22.81 2.31 7.03
N PHE A 451 -23.16 2.50 8.30
CA PHE A 451 -22.28 2.24 9.43
C PHE A 451 -22.96 1.41 10.51
N VAL A 452 -22.15 0.56 11.14
CA VAL A 452 -22.44 -0.09 12.43
C VAL A 452 -21.15 -0.04 13.25
N PHE A 453 -21.24 0.28 14.53
CA PHE A 453 -20.09 0.18 15.44
C PHE A 453 -20.39 -0.73 16.63
N PHE A 454 -19.31 -1.25 17.22
CA PHE A 454 -19.33 -2.11 18.40
C PHE A 454 -20.09 -3.42 18.20
N ALA A 455 -20.17 -3.94 16.96
CA ALA A 455 -20.79 -5.25 16.70
C ALA A 455 -19.99 -6.36 17.38
N LEU A 456 -20.67 -7.39 17.90
CA LEU A 456 -20.04 -8.53 18.55
C LEU A 456 -20.08 -9.79 17.68
N ASN A 457 -21.03 -9.85 16.75
CA ASN A 457 -21.23 -10.92 15.78
C ASN A 457 -21.95 -10.39 14.53
N VAL A 458 -22.10 -11.22 13.49
CA VAL A 458 -22.70 -10.79 12.21
C VAL A 458 -24.21 -10.54 12.32
N GLY A 459 -24.92 -11.22 13.21
CA GLY A 459 -26.37 -11.03 13.40
C GLY A 459 -26.72 -9.64 13.96
N ASP A 460 -25.77 -8.99 14.62
CA ASP A 460 -25.89 -7.59 15.05
C ASP A 460 -26.13 -6.61 13.88
N LEU A 461 -25.73 -6.98 12.65
CA LEU A 461 -25.94 -6.17 11.45
C LEU A 461 -27.39 -6.18 10.97
N ASP A 462 -28.23 -7.10 11.46
CA ASP A 462 -29.66 -7.14 11.15
C ASP A 462 -30.46 -6.18 12.04
N ASP A 463 -29.86 -5.68 13.13
CA ASP A 463 -30.49 -4.71 14.01
C ASP A 463 -30.51 -3.31 13.39
N LYS A 464 -31.68 -2.94 12.87
CA LYS A 464 -31.94 -1.63 12.26
C LYS A 464 -31.66 -0.45 13.21
N TRP A 465 -31.71 -0.63 14.53
CA TRP A 465 -31.39 0.44 15.47
C TRP A 465 -29.91 0.77 15.53
N ARG A 466 -29.05 -0.19 15.17
CA ARG A 466 -27.59 -0.06 15.19
C ARG A 466 -27.04 0.42 13.86
N ARG A 467 -27.79 0.23 12.78
CA ARG A 467 -27.46 0.72 11.45
C ARG A 467 -27.83 2.17 11.31
N PHE A 468 -26.91 2.97 10.79
CA PHE A 468 -27.17 4.36 10.46
C PHE A 468 -26.36 4.78 9.24
N LYS A 469 -26.77 5.90 8.66
CA LYS A 469 -26.17 6.45 7.45
C LYS A 469 -25.60 7.84 7.72
N LEU A 470 -24.45 8.12 7.12
CA LEU A 470 -23.82 9.43 7.15
C LEU A 470 -23.31 9.79 5.76
N SER A 471 -23.52 11.04 5.37
CA SER A 471 -22.92 11.64 4.19
C SER A 471 -21.55 12.25 4.52
N ALA A 472 -20.77 12.57 3.49
CA ALA A 472 -19.54 13.36 3.65
C ALA A 472 -19.80 14.72 4.34
N ALA A 473 -20.95 15.35 4.07
CA ALA A 473 -21.36 16.60 4.69
C ALA A 473 -21.65 16.44 6.19
N ASP A 474 -22.27 15.33 6.59
CA ASP A 474 -22.48 15.03 8.01
C ASP A 474 -21.14 14.86 8.73
N ILE A 475 -20.18 14.14 8.14
CA ILE A 475 -18.85 13.95 8.73
C ILE A 475 -18.10 15.28 8.85
N ALA A 476 -18.12 16.10 7.80
CA ALA A 476 -17.49 17.42 7.82
C ALA A 476 -18.11 18.36 8.87
N MET A 477 -19.41 18.25 9.13
CA MET A 477 -20.09 18.99 10.18
C MET A 477 -19.71 18.49 11.59
N LEU A 478 -19.62 17.17 11.77
CA LEU A 478 -19.33 16.55 13.06
C LEU A 478 -17.85 16.67 13.45
N ASN A 479 -16.94 16.55 12.48
CA ASN A 479 -15.50 16.51 12.70
C ASN A 479 -14.75 17.27 11.58
N PRO A 480 -14.85 18.61 11.54
CA PRO A 480 -14.31 19.42 10.44
C PRO A 480 -12.77 19.45 10.36
N ASN A 481 -12.07 19.18 11.46
CA ASN A 481 -10.60 19.31 11.50
C ASN A 481 -9.90 18.08 10.92
N THR A 482 -10.36 16.88 11.29
CA THR A 482 -9.71 15.63 10.88
C THR A 482 -10.52 14.87 9.84
N GLY A 483 -11.83 15.10 9.72
CA GLY A 483 -12.71 14.38 8.80
C GLY A 483 -12.78 12.87 9.07
N THR A 484 -12.32 12.40 10.23
CA THR A 484 -12.42 11.00 10.65
C THR A 484 -13.78 10.72 11.30
N MET A 485 -14.10 9.45 11.45
CA MET A 485 -15.42 9.05 11.91
C MET A 485 -15.60 9.13 13.43
N ALA A 486 -16.61 9.86 13.88
CA ALA A 486 -17.22 9.72 15.20
C ALA A 486 -18.01 8.39 15.29
N THR A 487 -17.73 7.58 16.30
CA THR A 487 -18.40 6.27 16.46
C THR A 487 -19.72 6.41 17.22
N PHE A 488 -20.81 5.85 16.70
CA PHE A 488 -22.13 5.86 17.34
C PHE A 488 -22.61 4.44 17.65
N ARG A 489 -23.36 4.25 18.75
CA ARG A 489 -23.92 2.94 19.11
C ARG A 489 -25.25 2.65 18.41
N SER A 490 -25.99 3.71 18.08
CA SER A 490 -27.31 3.61 17.47
C SER A 490 -27.58 4.76 16.49
N GLN A 491 -28.55 4.55 15.61
CA GLN A 491 -29.09 5.59 14.73
C GLN A 491 -29.58 6.81 15.52
N ARG A 492 -30.21 6.57 16.68
CA ARG A 492 -30.69 7.63 17.56
C ARG A 492 -29.56 8.54 18.04
N ASP A 493 -28.41 7.97 18.42
CA ASP A 493 -27.26 8.73 18.89
C ASP A 493 -26.67 9.60 17.77
N ALA A 494 -26.58 9.04 16.56
CA ALA A 494 -26.12 9.77 15.38
C ALA A 494 -27.05 10.95 15.06
N GLU A 495 -28.37 10.75 15.06
CA GLU A 495 -29.35 11.82 14.80
C GLU A 495 -29.34 12.91 15.87
N ILE A 496 -29.26 12.55 17.16
CA ILE A 496 -29.14 13.53 18.24
C ILE A 496 -27.87 14.36 18.08
N THR A 497 -26.75 13.71 17.78
CA THR A 497 -25.46 14.39 17.60
C THR A 497 -25.50 15.34 16.40
N LYS A 498 -26.00 14.88 15.25
CA LYS A 498 -26.21 15.75 14.07
C LYS A 498 -27.12 16.94 14.41
N ALA A 499 -28.19 16.71 15.15
CA ALA A 499 -29.11 17.75 15.58
C ALA A 499 -28.44 18.81 16.48
N ILE A 500 -27.49 18.42 17.33
CA ILE A 500 -26.70 19.34 18.16
C ILE A 500 -25.77 20.18 17.27
N TYR A 501 -24.96 19.55 16.43
CA TYR A 501 -23.97 20.26 15.59
C TYR A 501 -24.58 21.14 14.49
N ARG A 502 -25.86 20.92 14.14
CA ARG A 502 -26.62 21.85 13.29
C ARG A 502 -27.00 23.17 13.99
N ARG A 503 -26.97 23.20 15.33
CA ARG A 503 -27.42 24.35 16.14
C ARG A 503 -26.30 24.99 16.95
N VAL A 504 -25.26 24.24 17.26
CA VAL A 504 -24.17 24.62 18.15
C VAL A 504 -22.86 24.56 17.37
N PRO A 505 -22.03 25.62 17.39
CA PRO A 505 -20.76 25.61 16.67
C PRO A 505 -19.80 24.57 17.28
N VAL A 506 -18.95 23.97 16.43
CA VAL A 506 -17.86 23.10 16.87
C VAL A 506 -16.95 23.84 17.86
N LEU A 507 -16.28 23.08 18.74
CA LEU A 507 -15.49 23.68 19.83
C LEU A 507 -14.40 24.62 19.30
N ILE A 508 -13.57 24.09 18.39
CA ILE A 508 -12.56 24.83 17.64
C ILE A 508 -12.50 24.23 16.24
N LYS A 509 -12.60 25.08 15.22
CA LYS A 509 -12.26 24.74 13.84
C LYS A 509 -10.87 25.30 13.55
N GLU A 510 -9.96 24.49 13.06
CA GLU A 510 -8.56 24.88 12.90
C GLU A 510 -8.31 25.65 11.60
N THR A 511 -9.15 25.46 10.58
CA THR A 511 -8.95 26.09 9.26
C THR A 511 -10.27 26.41 8.55
N PRO A 512 -10.61 27.70 8.33
CA PRO A 512 -10.03 28.86 9.02
C PRO A 512 -10.23 28.73 10.54
N LEU A 513 -9.36 29.37 11.33
CA LEU A 513 -9.45 29.31 12.78
C LEU A 513 -10.76 29.95 13.26
N GLU A 514 -11.68 29.16 13.80
CA GLU A 514 -12.92 29.61 14.43
C GLU A 514 -13.00 29.02 15.84
N ASN A 515 -13.04 29.89 16.86
CA ASN A 515 -13.05 29.52 18.27
C ASN A 515 -14.12 30.33 19.03
N THR A 516 -15.39 30.07 18.71
CA THR A 516 -16.54 30.79 19.29
C THR A 516 -16.63 30.62 20.82
N TRP A 517 -16.04 29.56 21.34
CA TRP A 517 -16.04 29.23 22.76
C TRP A 517 -14.91 29.90 23.56
N GLY A 518 -13.92 30.50 22.88
CA GLY A 518 -12.76 31.13 23.53
C GLY A 518 -11.87 30.14 24.28
N ILE A 519 -11.87 28.85 23.89
CA ILE A 519 -11.12 27.80 24.58
C ILE A 519 -9.69 27.73 24.05
N THR A 520 -8.73 27.51 24.95
CA THR A 520 -7.33 27.24 24.57
C THR A 520 -6.88 25.93 25.19
N PHE A 521 -6.21 25.10 24.38
CA PHE A 521 -5.60 23.87 24.87
C PHE A 521 -4.17 24.17 25.33
N LYS A 522 -3.86 23.81 26.58
CA LYS A 522 -2.49 23.83 27.10
C LYS A 522 -1.95 22.41 27.11
N GLN A 523 -0.68 22.24 26.74
CA GLN A 523 -0.04 20.93 26.73
C GLN A 523 0.24 20.47 28.17
N GLY A 524 -0.75 19.83 28.79
CA GLY A 524 -0.72 19.42 30.19
C GLY A 524 -0.97 20.56 31.18
N VAL A 525 -1.17 20.19 32.43
CA VAL A 525 -1.12 21.10 33.59
C VAL A 525 0.22 20.81 34.26
N PHE A 526 1.13 21.78 34.29
CA PHE A 526 2.51 21.65 34.82
C PHE A 526 3.42 20.74 33.97
N ASN A 527 3.92 21.25 32.85
CA ASN A 527 4.90 20.55 32.02
C ASN A 527 6.33 20.99 32.38
N MET A 528 7.17 20.07 32.85
CA MET A 528 8.55 20.38 33.29
C MET A 528 9.45 21.02 32.21
N THR A 529 9.10 20.90 30.92
CA THR A 529 9.83 21.54 29.82
C THR A 529 9.34 22.96 29.58
N SER A 530 8.02 23.20 29.53
CA SER A 530 7.43 24.49 29.16
C SER A 530 6.98 25.37 30.34
N ASP A 531 6.83 24.80 31.53
CA ASP A 531 6.54 25.49 32.79
C ASP A 531 7.72 25.32 33.78
N SER A 532 8.95 25.08 33.28
CA SER A 532 10.14 24.81 34.11
C SER A 532 10.41 25.89 35.17
N ASP A 533 10.04 27.14 34.87
CA ASP A 533 10.10 28.30 35.76
C ASP A 533 9.19 28.20 36.98
N LYS A 534 8.13 27.39 36.89
CA LYS A 534 7.17 27.13 37.98
C LYS A 534 7.57 25.95 38.86
N PHE A 535 8.53 25.15 38.42
CA PHE A 535 9.08 24.07 39.22
C PHE A 535 10.30 24.59 39.98
N ARG A 536 10.27 24.44 41.30
CA ARG A 536 11.43 24.66 42.15
C ARG A 536 11.95 23.32 42.63
N THR A 537 13.27 23.13 42.57
CA THR A 537 13.89 21.98 43.24
C THR A 537 13.83 22.18 44.76
N ARG A 538 13.99 21.10 45.51
CA ARG A 538 14.11 21.14 46.97
C ARG A 538 15.15 22.17 47.43
N ASP A 539 16.35 22.12 46.87
CA ASP A 539 17.44 23.05 47.21
C ASP A 539 17.08 24.52 46.90
N GLN A 540 16.28 24.76 45.85
CA GLN A 540 15.79 26.11 45.53
C GLN A 540 14.74 26.60 46.52
N LEU A 541 13.88 25.72 47.04
CA LEU A 541 12.88 26.08 48.05
C LEU A 541 13.53 26.30 49.42
N GLU A 542 14.43 25.41 49.83
CA GLU A 542 15.17 25.54 51.08
C GLU A 542 16.08 26.79 51.08
N SER A 543 16.68 27.15 49.95
CA SER A 543 17.46 28.40 49.84
C SER A 543 16.61 29.68 49.85
N LEU A 544 15.31 29.57 49.54
CA LEU A 544 14.33 30.65 49.66
C LEU A 544 13.66 30.71 51.05
N GLY A 545 14.11 29.90 52.01
CA GLY A 545 13.60 29.89 53.38
C GLY A 545 12.39 28.98 53.63
N PHE A 546 11.98 28.18 52.64
CA PHE A 546 10.91 27.22 52.84
C PHE A 546 11.41 25.98 53.59
N THR A 547 10.58 25.46 54.49
CA THR A 547 10.82 24.21 55.24
C THR A 547 9.88 23.12 54.77
N LEU A 548 10.35 21.87 54.77
CA LEU A 548 9.53 20.71 54.38
C LEU A 548 8.70 20.22 55.56
N GLU A 549 7.39 20.41 55.50
CA GLU A 549 6.42 19.86 56.44
C GLU A 549 5.61 18.73 55.78
N GLY A 550 5.84 17.50 56.20
CA GLY A 550 5.21 16.32 55.61
C GLY A 550 5.55 16.18 54.12
N ASN A 551 4.59 16.51 53.25
CA ASN A 551 4.72 16.44 51.79
C ASN A 551 4.62 17.79 51.07
N HIS A 552 4.71 18.91 51.80
CA HIS A 552 4.66 20.27 51.25
C HIS A 552 5.76 21.15 51.83
N PHE A 553 6.26 22.09 51.04
CA PHE A 553 7.15 23.14 51.51
C PHE A 553 6.32 24.35 51.95
N VAL A 554 6.60 24.88 53.14
CA VAL A 554 5.94 26.04 53.73
C VAL A 554 6.98 27.12 54.04
N LEU A 555 6.58 28.39 53.92
CA LEU A 555 7.39 29.53 54.30
C LEU A 555 6.79 30.08 55.58
N ASP A 556 7.56 30.11 56.66
CA ASP A 556 7.12 30.71 57.92
C ASP A 556 7.00 32.24 57.72
N GLU A 557 5.79 32.72 57.46
CA GLU A 557 5.48 34.15 57.50
C GLU A 557 5.34 34.60 58.96
N ASP A 558 6.46 34.65 59.69
CA ASP A 558 6.57 35.36 60.96
C ASP A 558 7.66 36.43 60.84
N ASP A 559 7.32 37.54 60.18
CA ASP A 559 7.81 38.90 60.49
C ASP A 559 7.09 39.96 59.62
N GLU A 560 5.77 40.14 59.83
CA GLU A 560 5.12 41.44 59.62
C GLU A 560 4.55 41.96 60.96
N ALA A 561 5.46 42.41 61.84
CA ALA A 561 5.14 43.37 62.89
C ALA A 561 6.38 44.17 63.36
N GLY A 562 6.78 45.16 62.55
CA GLY A 562 7.20 46.47 63.07
C GLY A 562 8.64 46.92 62.86
N ALA A 563 8.86 47.72 61.79
CA ALA A 563 9.48 49.06 61.81
C ALA A 563 9.72 49.59 60.39
#